data_AF-A0A5B7FVY6-F1
#
_entry.id   AF-A0A5B7FVY6-F1
#
_cell.length_a   1.000
_cell.length_b   1.000
_cell.length_c   1.000
_cell.angle_alpha   90.00
_cell.angle_beta   90.00
_cell.angle_gamma   90.00
#
_symmetry.space_group_name_H-M   'P 1'
#
loop_
_entity.id
_entity.type
_entity.pdbx_description
1 polymer ?
#
loop_
_entity_poly.entity_id
_entity_poly.type
_entity_poly.pdbx_seq_one_letter_code
_entity_poly.pdbx_strand_id
1 'polypeptide(L)'
;MQSGAHYVPYLFTEISIRGNFNVHHQFWLSSPLADHHGELTYKFAILHDLEQLVQYPIRVPDRLGDTPNILDLVLTDSPSAYAVILSSPSGSSDHNLISVSCPNSPISSHDPSKRRCLCRLPLPVGGT
;
A
#
# COMPACT_ATOMS: atom_id res chain seq x y z
N MET A 1 -11.88 -12.38 -45.32
CA MET A 1 -11.61 -13.28 -44.17
C MET A 1 -11.09 -12.41 -43.04
N GLN A 2 -11.96 -12.02 -42.11
CA GLN A 2 -11.55 -11.26 -40.92
C GLN A 2 -10.90 -12.25 -39.95
N SER A 3 -9.59 -12.12 -39.71
CA SER A 3 -8.90 -12.82 -38.63
C SER A 3 -9.39 -12.27 -37.31
N GLY A 4 -10.42 -12.90 -36.72
CA GLY A 4 -10.84 -12.64 -35.36
C GLY A 4 -9.78 -13.16 -34.39
N ALA A 5 -8.87 -12.29 -33.96
CA ALA A 5 -8.01 -12.58 -32.84
C ALA A 5 -8.90 -12.74 -31.60
N HIS A 6 -9.06 -13.99 -31.16
CA HIS A 6 -9.65 -14.29 -29.86
C HIS A 6 -8.73 -13.68 -28.79
N TYR A 7 -9.15 -12.56 -28.20
CA TYR A 7 -8.54 -12.04 -26.99
C TYR A 7 -8.78 -13.05 -25.88
N VAL A 8 -7.78 -13.87 -25.59
CA VAL A 8 -7.74 -14.62 -24.34
C VAL A 8 -7.29 -13.60 -23.29
N PRO A 9 -8.13 -13.19 -22.34
CA PRO A 9 -7.69 -12.30 -21.28
C PRO A 9 -6.63 -13.06 -20.48
N TYR A 10 -5.37 -12.64 -20.63
CA TYR A 10 -4.31 -13.05 -19.74
C TYR A 10 -4.70 -12.51 -18.36
N LEU A 11 -5.12 -13.38 -17.45
CA LEU A 11 -5.40 -12.99 -16.07
C LEU A 11 -4.05 -12.72 -15.40
N PHE A 12 -3.52 -11.52 -15.61
CA PHE A 12 -2.45 -11.00 -14.78
C PHE A 12 -2.96 -10.90 -13.34
N THR A 13 -2.22 -11.46 -12.40
CA THR A 13 -2.52 -11.33 -10.96
C THR A 13 -1.76 -10.14 -10.44
N GLU A 14 -2.48 -9.12 -10.02
CA GLU A 14 -1.92 -7.91 -9.45
C GLU A 14 -1.63 -8.12 -7.95
N ILE A 15 -0.47 -7.66 -7.50
CA ILE A 15 -0.07 -7.69 -6.09
C ILE A 15 -0.15 -6.28 -5.51
N SER A 16 -0.82 -6.16 -4.36
CA SER A 16 -0.80 -4.96 -3.54
C SER A 16 -0.55 -5.32 -2.07
N ILE A 17 0.45 -4.67 -1.47
CA ILE A 17 0.82 -4.84 -0.06
C ILE A 17 0.70 -3.48 0.62
N ARG A 18 -0.13 -3.40 1.66
CA ARG A 18 -0.35 -2.16 2.42
C ARG A 18 -0.22 -2.40 3.92
N GLY A 19 0.47 -1.49 4.61
CA GLY A 19 0.56 -1.51 6.07
C GLY A 19 1.51 -0.47 6.64
N ASN A 20 1.52 -0.35 7.96
CA ASN A 20 2.54 0.40 8.68
C ASN A 20 3.73 -0.53 8.91
N PHE A 21 4.82 -0.31 8.17
CA PHE A 21 6.03 -1.12 8.27
C PHE A 21 7.02 -0.55 9.28
N ASN A 22 6.85 0.73 9.66
CA ASN A 22 7.76 1.46 10.53
C ASN A 22 9.25 1.31 10.12
N VAL A 23 9.50 1.39 8.82
CA VAL A 23 10.84 1.28 8.23
C VAL A 23 11.34 2.63 7.75
N HIS A 24 12.65 2.79 7.71
CA HIS A 24 13.29 4.05 7.36
C HIS A 24 14.29 3.86 6.23
N HIS A 25 14.10 4.60 5.14
CA HIS A 25 15.05 4.62 4.04
C HIS A 25 15.17 6.04 3.48
N GLN A 26 16.40 6.56 3.43
CA GLN A 26 16.64 7.97 3.09
C GLN A 26 16.14 8.35 1.71
N PHE A 27 16.57 7.63 0.66
CA PHE A 27 16.21 7.99 -0.71
C PHE A 27 14.82 7.52 -1.11
N TRP A 28 14.47 6.27 -0.78
CA TRP A 28 13.18 5.67 -1.15
C TRP A 28 11.97 6.27 -0.42
N LEU A 29 12.10 6.57 0.87
CA LEU A 29 10.98 7.01 1.73
C LEU A 29 11.12 8.46 2.20
N SER A 30 12.11 9.20 1.68
CA SER A 30 12.43 10.57 2.10
C SER A 30 12.60 10.72 3.62
N SER A 31 13.06 9.66 4.30
CA SER A 31 13.27 9.68 5.75
C SER A 31 14.61 10.33 6.10
N PRO A 32 14.74 11.06 7.21
CA PRO A 32 16.05 11.51 7.68
C PRO A 32 16.95 10.35 8.13
N LEU A 33 16.35 9.19 8.43
CA LEU A 33 17.02 7.99 8.91
C LEU A 33 17.04 6.90 7.84
N ALA A 34 18.02 6.00 7.95
CA ALA A 34 18.05 4.74 7.23
C ALA A 34 18.28 3.63 8.26
N ASP A 35 17.45 2.59 8.23
CA ASP A 35 17.60 1.41 9.08
C ASP A 35 17.71 0.12 8.25
N HIS A 36 18.13 -0.96 8.92
CA HIS A 36 18.34 -2.24 8.25
C HIS A 36 17.03 -2.78 7.65
N HIS A 37 15.90 -2.58 8.32
CA HIS A 37 14.60 -3.03 7.83
C HIS A 37 14.16 -2.24 6.59
N GLY A 38 14.45 -0.94 6.50
CA GLY A 38 14.21 -0.12 5.33
C GLY A 38 15.04 -0.55 4.13
N GLU A 39 16.31 -0.89 4.34
CA GLU A 39 17.16 -1.46 3.29
C GLU A 39 16.62 -2.82 2.79
N LEU A 40 16.23 -3.72 3.70
CA LEU A 40 15.63 -5.00 3.33
C LEU A 40 14.30 -4.83 2.58
N THR A 41 13.47 -3.90 3.02
CA THR A 41 12.15 -3.63 2.40
C THR A 41 12.32 -3.00 1.01
N TYR A 42 13.30 -2.10 0.85
CA TYR A 42 13.65 -1.53 -0.45
C TYR A 42 14.14 -2.60 -1.43
N LYS A 43 15.03 -3.49 -0.98
CA LYS A 43 15.52 -4.62 -1.79
C LYS A 43 14.40 -5.60 -2.14
N PHE A 44 13.49 -5.87 -1.21
CA PHE A 44 12.29 -6.66 -1.47
C PHE A 44 11.43 -6.03 -2.57
N ALA A 45 11.19 -4.71 -2.50
CA ALA A 45 10.44 -4.00 -3.51
C ALA A 45 11.10 -4.10 -4.91
N ILE A 46 12.41 -3.89 -5.00
CA ILE A 46 13.16 -4.04 -6.26
C ILE A 46 13.07 -5.47 -6.80
N LEU A 47 13.28 -6.48 -5.95
CA LEU A 47 13.30 -7.89 -6.37
C LEU A 47 11.95 -8.40 -6.89
N HIS A 48 10.87 -7.74 -6.50
CA HIS A 48 9.50 -8.11 -6.87
C HIS A 48 8.83 -7.10 -7.80
N ASP A 49 9.61 -6.18 -8.39
CA ASP A 49 9.13 -5.11 -9.27
C ASP A 49 7.95 -4.32 -8.65
N LEU A 50 8.01 -4.10 -7.33
CA LEU A 50 6.99 -3.36 -6.60
C LEU A 50 7.38 -1.89 -6.45
N GLU A 51 6.42 -1.01 -6.72
CA GLU A 51 6.55 0.43 -6.54
C GLU A 51 5.75 0.92 -5.33
N GLN A 52 6.32 1.88 -4.61
CA GLN A 52 5.65 2.58 -3.52
C GLN A 52 4.73 3.66 -4.07
N LEU A 53 3.42 3.49 -3.90
CA LEU A 53 2.41 4.42 -4.43
C LEU A 53 2.37 5.78 -3.74
N VAL A 54 2.77 5.83 -2.45
CA VAL A 54 2.66 7.05 -1.64
C VAL A 54 4.04 7.71 -1.52
N GLN A 55 4.19 8.89 -2.11
CA GLN A 55 5.47 9.60 -2.25
C GLN A 55 5.68 10.77 -1.29
N TYR A 56 4.66 11.14 -0.50
CA TYR A 56 4.75 12.24 0.47
C TYR A 56 4.62 11.71 1.90
N PRO A 57 5.24 12.36 2.89
CA PRO A 57 5.04 12.06 4.30
C PRO A 57 3.57 12.07 4.71
N ILE A 58 3.19 11.08 5.50
CA ILE A 58 1.79 10.78 5.82
C ILE A 58 1.51 11.08 7.30
N ARG A 59 2.56 11.07 8.12
CA ARG A 59 2.49 11.42 9.54
C ARG A 59 2.52 12.95 9.71
N VAL A 60 1.50 13.49 10.35
CA VAL A 60 1.48 14.86 10.86
C VAL A 60 2.33 14.88 12.14
N PRO A 61 3.37 15.73 12.24
CA PRO A 61 4.17 15.83 13.45
C PRO A 61 3.29 16.23 14.64
N ASP A 62 3.15 15.35 15.63
CA ASP A 62 2.42 15.59 16.88
C ASP A 62 3.35 16.06 18.02
N ARG A 63 4.67 16.03 17.79
CA ARG A 63 5.73 16.39 18.75
C ARG A 63 6.70 17.41 18.17
N LEU A 64 7.19 18.29 19.05
CA LEU A 64 8.22 19.26 18.68
C LEU A 64 9.52 18.54 18.33
N GLY A 65 9.92 18.62 17.06
CA GLY A 65 11.13 17.95 16.53
C GLY A 65 10.86 16.71 15.68
N ASP A 66 9.61 16.25 15.59
CA ASP A 66 9.26 15.16 14.68
C ASP A 66 9.35 15.62 13.22
N THR A 67 10.04 14.83 12.40
CA THR A 67 10.09 15.04 10.95
C THR A 67 8.94 14.26 10.30
N PRO A 68 8.28 14.80 9.26
CA PRO A 68 7.30 14.03 8.50
C PRO A 68 7.97 12.80 7.84
N ASN A 69 7.38 11.62 8.05
CA ASN A 69 7.90 10.35 7.53
C ASN A 69 6.85 9.59 6.70
N ILE A 70 7.30 8.78 5.76
CA ILE A 70 6.49 7.75 5.09
C ILE A 70 6.71 6.42 5.85
N LEU A 71 5.87 6.13 6.85
CA LEU A 71 5.92 4.86 7.59
C LEU A 71 4.90 3.84 7.08
N ASP A 72 3.83 4.34 6.47
CA ASP A 72 2.82 3.53 5.81
C ASP A 72 3.23 3.30 4.35
N LEU A 73 3.44 2.04 4.01
CA LEU A 73 3.79 1.64 2.65
C LEU A 73 2.55 1.10 1.94
N VAL A 74 2.49 1.39 0.64
CA VAL A 74 1.55 0.81 -0.30
C VAL A 74 2.37 0.40 -1.52
N LEU A 75 2.73 -0.87 -1.58
CA LEU A 75 3.55 -1.46 -2.63
C LEU A 75 2.67 -2.16 -3.66
N THR A 76 2.93 -1.97 -4.95
CA THR A 76 2.22 -2.67 -6.03
C THR A 76 3.08 -2.86 -7.26
N ASP A 77 2.81 -3.92 -8.01
CA ASP A 77 3.41 -4.18 -9.34
C ASP A 77 2.69 -3.42 -10.47
N SER A 78 1.59 -2.73 -10.18
CA SER A 78 0.75 -2.04 -11.17
C SER A 78 0.40 -0.62 -10.74
N PRO A 79 1.39 0.27 -10.55
CA PRO A 79 1.18 1.58 -9.94
C PRO A 79 0.25 2.48 -10.75
N SER A 80 0.31 2.39 -12.08
CA SER A 80 -0.55 3.15 -12.99
C SER A 80 -2.02 2.77 -12.91
N ALA A 81 -2.34 1.60 -12.33
CA ALA A 81 -3.72 1.21 -12.12
C ALA A 81 -4.35 2.01 -10.99
N TYR A 82 -3.59 2.52 -10.03
CA TYR A 82 -4.17 3.10 -8.82
C TYR A 82 -4.28 4.62 -8.83
N ALA A 83 -5.38 5.12 -8.28
CA ALA A 83 -5.46 6.50 -7.84
C ALA A 83 -5.29 6.57 -6.31
N VAL A 84 -4.37 7.42 -5.85
CA VAL A 84 -4.11 7.65 -4.42
C VAL A 84 -4.70 9.00 -4.02
N ILE A 85 -5.52 9.01 -2.97
CA ILE A 85 -6.07 10.21 -2.35
C ILE A 85 -5.62 10.24 -0.89
N LEU A 86 -5.02 11.36 -0.47
CA LEU A 86 -4.89 11.66 0.95
C LEU A 86 -6.10 12.41 1.47
N SER A 87 -6.42 12.13 2.72
CA SER A 87 -7.30 12.98 3.51
C SER A 87 -6.65 13.25 4.87
N SER A 88 -7.13 14.30 5.54
CA SER A 88 -6.71 14.61 6.91
C SER A 88 -6.85 13.40 7.82
N PRO A 89 -6.10 13.34 8.94
CA PRO A 89 -6.18 12.22 9.86
C PRO A 89 -7.62 12.04 10.37
N SER A 90 -8.04 10.80 10.51
CA SER A 90 -9.35 10.50 11.09
C SER A 90 -9.29 10.55 12.61
N GLY A 91 -10.12 11.40 13.23
CA GLY A 91 -10.21 11.49 14.69
C GLY A 91 -8.90 11.99 15.31
N SER A 92 -8.36 11.23 16.27
CA SER A 92 -7.12 11.55 16.99
C SER A 92 -5.85 10.92 16.39
N SER A 93 -5.95 10.35 15.18
CA SER A 93 -4.79 9.79 14.47
C SER A 93 -3.80 10.90 14.13
N ASP A 94 -2.51 10.63 14.24
CA ASP A 94 -1.42 11.47 13.70
C ASP A 94 -1.08 11.06 12.25
N HIS A 95 -1.71 10.02 11.71
CA HIS A 95 -1.56 9.58 10.32
C HIS A 95 -2.71 10.09 9.44
N ASN A 96 -2.36 10.72 8.32
CA ASN A 96 -3.29 11.03 7.24
C ASN A 96 -3.93 9.75 6.69
N LEU A 97 -5.20 9.81 6.32
CA LEU A 97 -5.87 8.68 5.69
C LEU A 97 -5.38 8.53 4.25
N ILE A 98 -4.89 7.33 3.92
CA ILE A 98 -4.57 6.95 2.53
C ILE A 98 -5.76 6.17 1.96
N SER A 99 -6.39 6.74 0.93
CA SER A 99 -7.39 6.06 0.13
C SER A 99 -6.77 5.66 -1.20
N VAL A 100 -6.91 4.39 -1.57
CA VAL A 100 -6.36 3.82 -2.80
C VAL A 100 -7.52 3.26 -3.60
N SER A 101 -7.75 3.79 -4.80
CA SER A 101 -8.83 3.39 -5.69
C SER A 101 -8.29 2.49 -6.79
N CYS A 102 -8.86 1.29 -6.92
CA CYS A 102 -8.57 0.35 -8.00
C CYS A 102 -9.68 0.42 -9.07
N PRO A 103 -9.39 0.86 -10.31
CA PRO A 103 -10.36 0.99 -11.39
C PRO A 103 -10.86 -0.37 -11.89
N ASN A 104 -10.05 -1.43 -11.71
CA ASN A 104 -10.35 -2.79 -12.13
C ASN A 104 -10.60 -3.72 -10.95
N SER A 105 -11.19 -3.20 -9.86
CA SER A 105 -11.80 -4.10 -8.87
C SER A 105 -12.71 -5.05 -9.66
N PRO A 106 -12.46 -6.37 -9.74
CA PRO A 106 -13.34 -7.23 -10.50
C PRO A 106 -14.73 -6.99 -9.94
N ILE A 107 -15.62 -6.48 -10.80
CA ILE A 107 -17.03 -6.28 -10.47
C ILE A 107 -17.44 -7.58 -9.80
N SER A 108 -17.75 -7.47 -8.51
CA SER A 108 -18.07 -8.58 -7.62
C SER A 108 -18.68 -9.72 -8.41
N SER A 109 -17.93 -10.83 -8.63
CA SER A 109 -18.62 -12.07 -8.93
C SER A 109 -19.60 -12.26 -7.77
N HIS A 110 -20.89 -12.39 -8.07
CA HIS A 110 -22.02 -12.43 -7.14
C HIS A 110 -21.97 -13.61 -6.14
N ASP A 111 -20.79 -14.19 -5.92
CA ASP A 111 -20.50 -15.27 -5.00
C ASP A 111 -19.63 -14.75 -3.83
N PRO A 112 -20.24 -14.50 -2.66
CA PRO A 112 -19.55 -14.05 -1.45
C PRO A 112 -18.45 -15.02 -0.96
N SER A 113 -18.44 -16.29 -1.42
CA SER A 113 -17.55 -17.34 -0.90
C SER A 113 -16.11 -17.25 -1.41
N LYS A 114 -15.85 -16.52 -2.50
CA LYS A 114 -14.51 -16.40 -3.12
C LYS A 114 -13.75 -15.13 -2.72
N ARG A 115 -14.28 -14.33 -1.79
CA ARG A 115 -13.58 -13.21 -1.17
C ARG A 115 -12.53 -13.74 -0.18
N ARG A 116 -11.37 -14.19 -0.66
CA ARG A 116 -10.19 -14.31 0.21
C ARG A 116 -9.39 -13.02 0.17
N CYS A 117 -9.95 -11.97 0.76
CA CYS A 117 -9.13 -10.91 1.33
C CYS A 117 -8.66 -11.45 2.69
N LEU A 118 -7.42 -11.92 2.77
CA LEU A 118 -6.84 -12.38 4.03
C LEU A 118 -6.41 -11.17 4.87
N CYS A 119 -7.38 -10.40 5.35
CA CYS A 119 -7.18 -9.45 6.44
C CYS A 119 -7.59 -10.12 7.74
N ARG A 120 -6.71 -10.95 8.32
CA ARG A 120 -6.83 -11.34 9.73
C ARG A 120 -5.74 -10.65 10.53
N LEU A 121 -6.14 -9.62 11.27
CA LEU A 121 -5.52 -9.31 12.55
C LEU A 121 -6.66 -9.23 13.58
N PRO A 122 -6.77 -10.21 14.51
CA PRO A 122 -7.58 -9.97 15.69
C PRO A 122 -6.83 -8.95 16.56
N LEU A 123 -7.45 -7.80 16.84
CA LEU A 123 -7.07 -6.97 17.98
C LEU A 123 -7.25 -7.83 19.24
N PRO A 124 -6.29 -7.84 20.19
CA PRO A 124 -6.56 -8.42 21.50
C PRO A 124 -7.60 -7.55 22.20
N VAL A 125 -8.82 -8.10 22.37
CA VAL A 125 -9.76 -7.62 23.38
C VAL A 125 -9.13 -7.89 24.74
N GLY A 126 -9.00 -6.84 25.54
CA GLY A 126 -8.41 -6.92 26.87
C GLY A 126 -9.25 -7.74 27.86
N GLY A 127 -8.59 -8.19 28.92
CA GLY A 127 -9.23 -8.72 30.13
C GLY A 127 -8.25 -9.54 30.97
N THR A 128 -7.63 -8.91 31.98
CA THR A 128 -8.14 -8.87 33.37
C THR A 128 -7.51 -7.68 34.10
#